data_AF-A0A9P9D840-F1
#
_entry.id   AF-A0A9P9D840-F1
#
_cell.length_a   1.000
_cell.length_b   1.000
_cell.length_c   1.000
_cell.angle_alpha   90.00
_cell.angle_beta   90.00
_cell.angle_gamma   90.00
#
_symmetry.space_group_name_H-M   'P 1'
#
loop_
_entity.id
_entity.type
_entity.pdbx_description
1 polymer ?
#
loop_
_entity_poly.entity_id
_entity_poly.type
_entity_poly.pdbx_seq_one_letter_code
_entity_poly.pdbx_strand_id
1 'polypeptide(L)'
;MEKNASNPYSLKEALAPAVRVLDKRSGTLAWTTVLGHNTSPAFPVDINRATIGISASDHIGAYYLGAENSFTSTASTERYRIRLNNIPGIIRFNFETLRLSNSTNDGGHFASQYSEPNTTYYAPGAMFNAPFGPNGILIFVGGVTAPKLSNDHFGSGWENVFILDKSSNTSYYQQTTGDIPPLDPNISGPSIAQLKTTFFSAIDKKGQTFEIFVYGRWTPEFDTIYVLSLPSFTWHRTDFKTSSRRLEMQCSGIDFNSQAICVGGIDVPAASGMNALYRNLSKDEWPNCISVFDMSTWRMKDRYDADAPTYAANEKLKLVYESG
;
A
#
# COMPACT_ATOMS: atom_id res chain seq x y z
N MET A 1 4.09 -27.92 47.29
CA MET A 1 2.98 -27.89 46.32
C MET A 1 2.58 -26.42 46.18
N GLU A 2 3.12 -25.72 45.18
CA GLU A 2 2.47 -25.50 43.87
C GLU A 2 1.21 -24.62 44.01
N LYS A 3 1.03 -23.49 43.31
CA LYS A 3 1.48 -23.12 41.96
C LYS A 3 1.85 -21.64 41.88
N ASN A 4 3.06 -21.37 41.40
CA ASN A 4 3.38 -20.11 40.72
C ASN A 4 2.53 -20.05 39.46
N ALA A 5 1.64 -19.06 39.36
CA ALA A 5 0.94 -18.75 38.13
C ALA A 5 1.99 -18.26 37.11
N SER A 6 2.36 -19.15 36.18
CA SER A 6 3.20 -18.81 35.04
C SER A 6 2.49 -17.74 34.22
N ASN A 7 3.10 -16.56 34.14
CA ASN A 7 2.71 -15.50 33.23
C ASN A 7 2.64 -16.05 31.79
N PRO A 8 1.47 -16.07 31.13
CA PRO A 8 1.32 -16.61 29.77
C PRO A 8 2.02 -15.76 28.69
N TYR A 9 2.62 -14.62 29.06
CA TYR A 9 3.38 -13.76 28.15
C TYR A 9 4.91 -13.95 28.18
N SER A 10 5.42 -15.06 28.72
CA SER A 10 6.81 -15.42 28.42
C SER A 10 6.90 -15.80 26.94
N LEU A 11 7.24 -14.83 26.09
CA LEU A 11 7.67 -15.03 24.71
C LEU A 11 8.91 -15.93 24.74
N LYS A 12 8.67 -17.25 24.74
CA LYS A 12 9.68 -18.23 24.37
C LYS A 12 10.04 -17.93 22.92
N GLU A 13 11.29 -17.53 22.74
CA GLU A 13 11.95 -17.31 21.44
C GLU A 13 11.20 -16.31 20.55
N ALA A 14 11.30 -15.02 20.88
CA ALA A 14 11.19 -14.01 19.85
C ALA A 14 12.26 -14.33 18.78
N LEU A 15 11.84 -14.83 17.63
CA LEU A 15 12.72 -15.01 16.47
C LEU A 15 13.50 -13.71 16.29
N ALA A 16 14.83 -13.80 16.28
CA ALA A 16 15.66 -12.64 15.99
C ALA A 16 15.20 -12.06 14.63
N PRO A 17 15.02 -10.73 14.53
CA PRO A 17 14.62 -10.13 13.26
C PRO A 17 15.59 -10.57 12.18
N ALA A 18 15.04 -10.96 11.03
CA ALA A 18 15.80 -11.46 9.90
C ALA A 18 15.08 -11.08 8.61
N VAL A 19 15.83 -10.65 7.60
CA VAL A 19 15.33 -10.60 6.22
C VAL A 19 15.53 -11.98 5.63
N ARG A 20 14.44 -12.57 5.15
CA ARG A 20 14.46 -13.85 4.45
C ARG A 20 14.01 -13.64 3.02
N VAL A 21 14.72 -14.26 2.09
CA VAL A 21 14.36 -14.31 0.67
C VAL A 21 13.99 -15.73 0.30
N LEU A 22 13.02 -15.87 -0.60
CA LEU A 22 12.69 -17.14 -1.20
C LEU A 22 13.67 -17.40 -2.35
N ASP A 23 14.60 -18.33 -2.14
CA ASP A 23 15.69 -18.61 -3.07
C ASP A 23 15.36 -19.86 -3.90
N LYS A 24 15.58 -19.77 -5.22
CA LYS A 24 15.46 -20.89 -6.17
C LYS A 24 16.82 -21.34 -6.74
N ARG A 25 17.94 -20.72 -6.35
CA ARG A 25 19.29 -21.01 -6.88
C ARG A 25 19.72 -22.46 -6.63
N SER A 26 19.17 -23.14 -5.62
CA SER A 26 19.43 -24.55 -5.31
C SER A 26 18.50 -25.54 -6.03
N GLY A 27 17.64 -25.08 -6.94
CA GLY A 27 16.64 -25.91 -7.62
C GLY A 27 15.41 -26.26 -6.77
N THR A 28 15.41 -25.92 -5.48
CA THR A 28 14.26 -26.05 -4.57
C THR A 28 13.95 -24.69 -3.97
N LEU A 29 12.66 -24.30 -3.93
CA LEU A 29 12.25 -23.05 -3.27
C LEU A 29 12.46 -23.16 -1.76
N ALA A 30 13.42 -22.43 -1.22
CA ALA A 30 13.73 -22.42 0.21
C ALA A 30 13.87 -21.00 0.75
N TRP A 31 13.36 -20.77 1.96
CA TRP A 31 13.58 -19.52 2.68
C TRP A 31 15.00 -19.45 3.22
N THR A 32 15.75 -18.45 2.80
CA THR A 32 17.13 -18.21 3.25
C THR A 32 17.23 -16.89 3.99
N THR A 33 17.86 -16.89 5.16
CA THR A 33 18.18 -15.64 5.89
C THR A 33 19.36 -14.95 5.22
N VAL A 34 19.16 -13.70 4.82
CA VAL A 34 20.18 -12.88 4.13
C VAL A 34 20.62 -11.65 4.93
N LEU A 35 19.84 -11.23 5.92
CA LEU A 35 20.22 -10.25 6.95
C LEU A 35 19.61 -10.67 8.28
N GLY A 36 20.27 -10.35 9.37
CA GLY A 36 19.87 -10.76 10.70
C GLY A 36 20.75 -10.12 11.78
N HIS A 37 20.22 -10.03 13.00
CA HIS A 37 20.93 -9.42 14.14
C HIS A 37 22.29 -10.05 14.44
N ASN A 38 22.49 -11.32 14.07
CA ASN A 38 23.71 -12.11 14.30
C ASN A 38 24.29 -12.71 13.01
N THR A 39 23.98 -12.14 11.85
CA THR A 39 24.55 -12.56 10.56
C THR A 39 25.48 -11.48 10.01
N SER A 40 26.38 -11.86 9.11
CA SER A 40 27.05 -10.91 8.22
C SER A 40 26.36 -10.99 6.85
N PRO A 41 25.67 -9.93 6.39
CA PRO A 41 25.58 -8.59 6.97
C PRO A 41 24.54 -8.47 8.12
N ALA A 42 24.80 -7.57 9.07
CA ALA A 42 23.88 -7.21 10.15
C ALA A 42 22.96 -6.05 9.72
N PHE A 43 21.89 -5.80 10.48
CA PHE A 43 21.05 -4.62 10.26
C PHE A 43 21.87 -3.33 10.49
N PRO A 44 21.73 -2.31 9.62
CA PRO A 44 22.25 -0.97 9.89
C PRO A 44 21.66 -0.42 11.19
N VAL A 45 22.52 0.15 12.03
CA VAL A 45 22.14 0.66 13.37
C VAL A 45 21.30 1.94 13.33
N ASP A 46 21.27 2.60 12.17
CA ASP A 46 20.56 3.84 11.88
C ASP A 46 19.12 3.63 11.36
N ILE A 47 18.69 2.37 11.19
CA ILE A 47 17.33 2.04 10.73
C ILE A 47 16.46 1.68 11.94
N ASN A 48 15.47 2.53 12.21
CA ASN A 48 14.47 2.29 13.26
C ASN A 48 13.45 1.22 12.85
N ARG A 49 12.89 0.52 13.83
CA ARG A 49 11.80 -0.44 13.60
C ARG A 49 10.50 0.31 13.35
N ALA A 50 9.95 0.07 12.18
CA ALA A 50 8.81 0.76 11.62
C ALA A 50 7.53 -0.10 11.73
N THR A 51 6.38 0.51 12.00
CA THR A 51 5.06 -0.12 11.83
C THR A 51 4.25 0.64 10.78
N ILE A 52 3.30 -0.05 10.14
CA ILE A 52 2.32 0.55 9.20
C ILE A 52 2.92 1.32 8.00
N GLY A 53 4.15 1.05 7.59
CA GLY A 53 4.69 1.59 6.35
C GLY A 53 4.20 0.82 5.14
N ILE A 54 4.53 1.36 3.97
CA ILE A 54 4.19 0.80 2.67
C ILE A 54 5.40 0.20 2.02
N SER A 55 5.20 -0.88 1.29
CA SER A 55 6.26 -1.61 0.63
C SER A 55 5.90 -1.94 -0.81
N ALA A 56 6.92 -1.96 -1.66
CA ALA A 56 6.86 -2.55 -2.99
C ALA A 56 8.16 -3.32 -3.25
N SER A 57 8.14 -4.27 -4.17
CA SER A 57 9.35 -4.96 -4.61
C SER A 57 9.30 -5.24 -6.10
N ASP A 58 10.45 -5.39 -6.71
CA ASP A 58 10.64 -5.81 -8.10
C ASP A 58 11.83 -6.78 -8.18
N HIS A 59 12.40 -6.97 -9.38
CA HIS A 59 13.55 -7.85 -9.56
C HIS A 59 14.88 -7.25 -9.04
N ILE A 60 14.93 -5.94 -8.78
CA ILE A 60 16.14 -5.22 -8.33
C ILE A 60 16.20 -5.23 -6.79
N GLY A 61 15.06 -5.01 -6.14
CA GLY A 61 15.01 -4.95 -4.69
C GLY A 61 13.62 -4.81 -4.07
N ALA A 62 13.62 -4.69 -2.75
CA ALA A 62 12.47 -4.32 -1.96
C ALA A 62 12.62 -2.89 -1.44
N TYR A 63 11.52 -2.18 -1.39
CA TYR A 63 11.42 -0.78 -1.00
C TYR A 63 10.42 -0.66 0.12
N TYR A 64 10.72 0.16 1.11
CA TYR A 64 9.84 0.45 2.23
C TYR A 64 9.89 1.93 2.54
N LEU A 65 8.71 2.51 2.77
CA LEU A 65 8.58 3.94 2.90
C LEU A 65 7.46 4.35 3.87
N GLY A 66 7.62 5.53 4.47
CA GLY A 66 6.72 6.06 5.49
C GLY A 66 6.90 5.33 6.81
N ALA A 67 5.77 5.01 7.45
CA ALA A 67 5.66 4.35 8.75
C ALA A 67 5.73 5.27 9.98
N GLU A 68 5.37 4.68 11.10
CA GLU A 68 5.53 5.26 12.43
C GLU A 68 6.56 4.47 13.23
N ASN A 69 7.30 5.17 14.09
CA ASN A 69 7.95 4.57 15.23
C ASN A 69 7.16 4.91 16.51
N SER A 70 7.17 3.98 17.44
CA SER A 70 6.55 4.12 18.75
C SER A 70 7.41 3.42 19.79
N PHE A 71 7.07 3.61 21.07
CA PHE A 71 7.72 2.89 22.17
C PHE A 71 7.54 1.38 22.12
N THR A 72 6.54 0.87 21.37
CA THR A 72 6.37 -0.57 21.17
C THR A 72 7.17 -1.10 19.98
N SER A 73 7.49 -0.25 18.99
CA SER A 73 8.28 -0.66 17.85
C SER A 73 9.79 -0.47 18.05
N THR A 74 10.22 0.62 18.72
CA THR A 74 11.64 0.98 18.89
C THR A 74 12.00 1.24 20.36
N ALA A 75 12.88 0.39 20.91
CA ALA A 75 13.26 0.36 22.33
C ALA A 75 13.89 1.66 22.87
N SER A 76 14.46 2.52 22.02
CA SER A 76 15.13 3.77 22.41
C SER A 76 14.18 4.94 22.71
N THR A 77 12.86 4.77 22.55
CA THR A 77 11.87 5.87 22.70
C THR A 77 11.22 5.96 24.09
N GLU A 78 11.89 5.43 25.14
CA GLU A 78 11.40 5.36 26.54
C GLU A 78 10.80 6.66 27.10
N ARG A 79 11.16 7.83 26.56
CA ARG A 79 10.66 9.13 27.03
C ARG A 79 9.29 9.55 26.48
N TYR A 80 8.71 8.83 25.51
CA TYR A 80 7.47 9.26 24.85
C TYR A 80 6.47 8.11 24.67
N ARG A 81 5.81 7.69 25.75
CA ARG A 81 4.77 6.65 25.76
C ARG A 81 3.57 6.88 24.81
N ILE A 82 3.47 8.03 24.12
CA ILE A 82 2.31 8.41 23.30
C ILE A 82 2.72 9.13 21.98
N ARG A 83 4.02 9.31 21.66
CA ARG A 83 4.39 9.98 20.39
C ARG A 83 4.73 8.97 19.31
N LEU A 84 3.88 8.93 18.29
CA LEU A 84 4.18 8.36 16.98
C LEU A 84 5.10 9.34 16.25
N ASN A 85 6.30 8.92 15.85
CA ASN A 85 7.15 9.74 14.99
C ASN A 85 7.28 9.09 13.62
N ASN A 86 7.22 9.91 12.57
CA ASN A 86 7.45 9.42 11.22
C ASN A 86 8.89 8.92 11.07
N ILE A 87 9.04 7.88 10.26
CA ILE A 87 10.37 7.44 9.83
C ILE A 87 10.67 8.12 8.49
N PRO A 88 11.67 9.02 8.43
CA PRO A 88 12.05 9.68 7.18
C PRO A 88 12.85 8.73 6.30
N GLY A 89 12.83 9.01 5.00
CA GLY A 89 13.65 8.34 4.01
C GLY A 89 13.05 7.03 3.49
N ILE A 90 13.66 6.53 2.42
CA ILE A 90 13.30 5.25 1.80
C ILE A 90 14.30 4.17 2.18
N ILE A 91 13.79 3.10 2.76
CA ILE A 91 14.56 1.89 3.03
C ILE A 91 14.56 1.04 1.76
N ARG A 92 15.75 0.63 1.32
CA ARG A 92 15.94 -0.18 0.13
C ARG A 92 16.75 -1.42 0.47
N PHE A 93 16.25 -2.58 0.11
CA PHE A 93 16.98 -3.83 0.17
C PHE A 93 17.30 -4.28 -1.25
N ASN A 94 18.58 -4.30 -1.60
CA ASN A 94 19.04 -4.71 -2.93
C ASN A 94 19.23 -6.25 -2.96
N PHE A 95 18.57 -6.92 -3.90
CA PHE A 95 18.56 -8.39 -3.96
C PHE A 95 19.87 -9.00 -4.47
N GLU A 96 20.67 -8.25 -5.23
CA GLU A 96 21.95 -8.72 -5.76
C GLU A 96 23.06 -8.65 -4.67
N THR A 97 23.20 -7.49 -4.06
CA THR A 97 24.24 -7.21 -3.05
C THR A 97 23.84 -7.67 -1.65
N LEU A 98 22.56 -7.98 -1.43
CA LEU A 98 21.98 -8.33 -0.13
C LEU A 98 22.21 -7.24 0.92
N ARG A 99 22.22 -5.97 0.49
CA ARG A 99 22.44 -4.82 1.37
C ARG A 99 21.16 -4.02 1.59
N LEU A 100 20.95 -3.63 2.83
CA LEU A 100 19.95 -2.66 3.23
C LEU A 100 20.60 -1.26 3.24
N SER A 101 19.95 -0.30 2.61
CA SER A 101 20.30 1.11 2.70
C SER A 101 19.08 1.92 3.12
N ASN A 102 19.32 3.06 3.76
CA ASN A 102 18.32 4.08 3.99
C ASN A 102 18.80 5.33 3.26
N SER A 103 17.94 5.90 2.42
CA SER A 103 18.21 7.24 1.92
C SER A 103 17.22 8.23 2.50
N THR A 104 17.69 8.92 3.53
CA THR A 104 17.03 10.09 4.12
C THR A 104 17.26 11.36 3.31
N ASN A 105 18.12 11.32 2.29
CA ASN A 105 18.62 12.50 1.57
C ASN A 105 18.24 12.51 0.06
N ASP A 106 17.41 11.58 -0.41
CA ASP A 106 16.96 11.52 -1.82
C ASP A 106 15.92 12.60 -2.15
N GLY A 107 16.34 13.86 -2.15
CA GLY A 107 15.68 14.93 -2.93
C GLY A 107 14.42 15.57 -2.35
N GLY A 108 13.85 15.08 -1.25
CA GLY A 108 12.73 15.76 -0.62
C GLY A 108 12.14 14.95 0.52
N HIS A 109 12.36 15.42 1.75
CA HIS A 109 11.71 15.04 2.99
C HIS A 109 10.45 14.16 2.85
N PHE A 110 10.66 12.86 2.68
CA PHE A 110 9.55 11.92 2.61
C PHE A 110 8.79 11.95 3.94
N ALA A 111 7.47 12.19 3.88
CA ALA A 111 6.62 12.37 5.07
C ALA A 111 7.10 13.43 6.07
N SER A 112 8.01 14.33 5.67
CA SER A 112 8.65 15.32 6.54
C SER A 112 8.66 16.73 5.94
N GLN A 113 8.35 16.92 4.65
CA GLN A 113 8.32 18.27 4.07
C GLN A 113 7.29 19.20 4.75
N TYR A 114 6.32 18.63 5.47
CA TYR A 114 5.24 19.38 6.14
C TYR A 114 5.17 19.18 7.65
N SER A 115 6.14 18.48 8.24
CA SER A 115 6.19 18.32 9.68
C SER A 115 7.59 18.60 10.20
N GLU A 116 7.67 19.52 11.16
CA GLU A 116 8.76 19.49 12.11
C GLU A 116 8.89 18.05 12.66
N PRO A 117 10.10 17.62 13.09
CA PRO A 117 10.43 16.23 13.42
C PRO A 117 9.52 15.42 14.38
N ASN A 118 8.38 15.93 14.85
CA ASN A 118 7.58 15.35 15.94
C ASN A 118 6.05 15.43 15.80
N THR A 119 5.47 15.71 14.61
CA THR A 119 4.00 15.74 14.47
C THR A 119 3.51 15.36 13.07
N THR A 120 3.18 14.09 12.85
CA THR A 120 2.22 13.70 11.81
C THR A 120 1.57 12.38 12.17
N TYR A 121 0.26 12.29 11.98
CA TYR A 121 -0.46 11.02 11.93
C TYR A 121 -0.46 10.55 10.47
N TYR A 122 0.06 9.36 10.22
CA TYR A 122 0.14 8.80 8.88
C TYR A 122 -0.86 7.65 8.73
N ALA A 123 -1.72 7.74 7.72
CA ALA A 123 -2.41 6.58 7.19
C ALA A 123 -1.73 6.23 5.85
N PRO A 124 -1.10 5.05 5.72
CA PRO A 124 -0.45 4.65 4.48
C PRO A 124 -1.41 4.62 3.29
N GLY A 125 -0.92 5.14 2.15
CA GLY A 125 -1.48 4.86 0.84
C GLY A 125 -0.96 3.52 0.31
N ALA A 126 -0.56 3.48 -0.95
CA ALA A 126 0.13 2.34 -1.55
C ALA A 126 1.38 2.77 -2.32
N MET A 127 2.34 1.85 -2.42
CA MET A 127 3.52 1.97 -3.26
C MET A 127 3.45 0.94 -4.40
N PHE A 128 3.74 1.39 -5.63
CA PHE A 128 3.79 0.54 -6.81
C PHE A 128 5.12 0.68 -7.56
N ASN A 129 5.57 -0.43 -8.15
CA ASN A 129 6.63 -0.43 -9.16
C ASN A 129 5.99 -0.31 -10.55
N ALA A 130 6.15 0.84 -11.19
CA ALA A 130 5.68 1.04 -12.55
C ALA A 130 6.86 0.89 -13.54
N PRO A 131 6.61 0.34 -14.75
CA PRO A 131 7.64 -0.07 -15.70
C PRO A 131 8.27 1.09 -16.50
N PHE A 132 8.13 2.34 -16.04
CA PHE A 132 8.55 3.51 -16.80
C PHE A 132 10.01 3.86 -16.54
N GLY A 133 10.79 4.03 -17.61
CA GLY A 133 12.23 4.30 -17.54
C GLY A 133 13.08 3.03 -17.37
N PRO A 134 14.42 3.15 -17.39
CA PRO A 134 15.34 1.99 -17.48
C PRO A 134 15.21 0.99 -16.34
N ASN A 135 15.03 1.47 -15.11
CA ASN A 135 14.86 0.62 -13.93
C ASN A 135 13.42 0.61 -13.40
N GLY A 136 12.48 1.26 -14.10
CA GLY A 136 11.16 1.58 -13.57
C GLY A 136 11.16 2.74 -12.56
N ILE A 137 9.96 3.14 -12.13
CA ILE A 137 9.75 4.15 -11.10
C ILE A 137 8.96 3.56 -9.92
N LEU A 138 9.14 4.14 -8.74
CA LEU A 138 8.26 3.91 -7.60
C LEU A 138 7.21 5.02 -7.55
N ILE A 139 5.96 4.63 -7.36
CA ILE A 139 4.83 5.56 -7.31
C ILE A 139 4.09 5.37 -6.02
N PHE A 140 3.82 6.50 -5.38
CA PHE A 140 3.15 6.60 -4.11
C PHE A 140 1.83 7.31 -4.30
N VAL A 141 0.75 6.59 -3.99
CA VAL A 141 -0.62 7.05 -4.23
C VAL A 141 -1.45 6.92 -2.97
N GLY A 142 -2.26 7.94 -2.71
CA GLY A 142 -3.18 8.02 -1.59
C GLY A 142 -2.50 8.26 -0.25
N GLY A 143 -3.17 7.81 0.81
CA GLY A 143 -2.77 8.07 2.19
C GLY A 143 -3.06 9.49 2.66
N VAL A 144 -2.71 9.75 3.92
CA VAL A 144 -2.88 11.06 4.57
C VAL A 144 -1.56 11.57 5.10
N THR A 145 -1.26 12.81 4.75
CA THR A 145 -0.28 13.63 5.44
C THR A 145 -1.02 14.75 6.15
N ALA A 146 -0.91 14.86 7.48
CA ALA A 146 -1.40 16.05 8.18
C ALA A 146 -0.29 17.11 8.20
N PRO A 147 -0.51 18.35 7.72
CA PRO A 147 0.19 19.47 8.31
C PRO A 147 -0.53 19.91 9.58
N LYS A 148 0.19 20.66 10.41
CA LYS A 148 -0.36 21.48 11.49
C LYS A 148 -1.71 22.11 11.09
N LEU A 149 -2.77 21.82 11.86
CA LEU A 149 -3.92 22.68 12.25
C LEU A 149 -4.54 23.71 11.26
N SER A 150 -4.23 23.70 9.97
CA SER A 150 -5.02 24.36 8.93
C SER A 150 -5.61 23.29 8.01
N ASN A 151 -6.87 23.49 7.63
CA ASN A 151 -7.74 22.49 7.02
C ASN A 151 -7.36 22.10 5.58
N ASP A 152 -6.14 22.40 5.13
CA ASP A 152 -5.85 22.56 3.70
C ASP A 152 -5.12 21.39 3.04
N HIS A 153 -4.70 20.33 3.75
CA HIS A 153 -3.85 19.30 3.10
C HIS A 153 -4.02 17.85 3.57
N PHE A 154 -5.15 17.49 4.17
CA PHE A 154 -5.52 16.08 4.17
C PHE A 154 -5.68 15.68 2.70
N GLY A 155 -4.87 14.76 2.17
CA GLY A 155 -5.07 14.21 0.81
C GLY A 155 -4.00 14.45 -0.26
N SER A 156 -2.79 14.91 0.12
CA SER A 156 -1.70 15.19 -0.84
C SER A 156 -1.44 14.06 -1.84
N GLY A 157 -1.47 12.78 -1.43
CA GLY A 157 -1.19 11.64 -2.31
C GLY A 157 -2.28 11.28 -3.33
N TRP A 158 -3.44 11.92 -3.29
CA TRP A 158 -4.51 11.72 -4.28
C TRP A 158 -4.42 12.74 -5.42
N GLU A 159 -4.23 14.01 -5.06
CA GLU A 159 -4.09 15.12 -6.00
C GLU A 159 -2.66 15.25 -6.55
N ASN A 160 -1.64 14.91 -5.74
CA ASN A 160 -0.23 15.01 -6.07
C ASN A 160 0.49 13.71 -5.70
N VAL A 161 0.65 12.82 -6.68
CA VAL A 161 1.35 11.55 -6.45
C VAL A 161 2.86 11.78 -6.39
N PHE A 162 3.53 11.04 -5.50
CA PHE A 162 4.98 11.10 -5.40
C PHE A 162 5.60 10.00 -6.26
N ILE A 163 6.64 10.37 -7.00
CA ILE A 163 7.36 9.50 -7.91
C ILE A 163 8.84 9.52 -7.54
N LEU A 164 9.46 8.35 -7.52
CA LEU A 164 10.91 8.20 -7.41
C LEU A 164 11.40 7.42 -8.64
N ASP A 165 12.22 8.08 -9.47
CA ASP A 165 12.96 7.40 -10.52
C ASP A 165 14.14 6.65 -9.90
N LYS A 166 14.10 5.32 -10.00
CA LYS A 166 15.12 4.43 -9.42
C LYS A 166 16.47 4.54 -10.14
N SER A 167 16.50 5.02 -11.38
CA SER A 167 17.71 5.12 -12.19
C SER A 167 18.52 6.37 -11.82
N SER A 168 17.86 7.53 -11.80
CA SER A 168 18.47 8.81 -11.44
C SER A 168 18.49 9.09 -9.95
N ASN A 169 17.76 8.29 -9.16
CA ASN A 169 17.55 8.50 -7.73
C ASN A 169 16.93 9.87 -7.41
N THR A 170 16.08 10.38 -8.31
CA THR A 170 15.44 11.69 -8.18
C THR A 170 13.94 11.53 -7.95
N SER A 171 13.41 12.34 -7.05
CA SER A 171 11.99 12.35 -6.69
C SER A 171 11.25 13.56 -7.25
N TYR A 172 9.97 13.37 -7.59
CA TYR A 172 9.10 14.42 -8.12
C TYR A 172 7.68 14.27 -7.56
N TYR A 173 6.94 15.37 -7.53
CA TYR A 173 5.48 15.35 -7.36
C TYR A 173 4.82 15.56 -8.71
N GLN A 174 3.83 14.73 -9.00
CA GLN A 174 3.05 14.80 -10.21
C GLN A 174 1.60 15.09 -9.85
N GLN A 175 1.12 16.24 -10.29
CA GLN A 175 -0.28 16.60 -10.15
C GLN A 175 -1.15 15.66 -11.00
N THR A 176 -2.24 15.20 -10.43
CA THR A 176 -3.24 14.37 -11.10
C THR A 176 -4.44 15.20 -11.56
N THR A 177 -5.20 14.65 -12.51
CA THR A 177 -6.40 15.29 -13.08
C THR A 177 -7.57 14.31 -13.12
N GLY A 178 -8.73 14.74 -13.61
CA GLY A 178 -9.90 13.88 -13.82
C GLY A 178 -10.75 13.69 -12.56
N ASP A 179 -11.32 12.49 -12.41
CA ASP A 179 -12.23 12.14 -11.32
C ASP A 179 -11.46 11.78 -10.04
N ILE A 180 -10.73 12.74 -9.48
CA ILE A 180 -9.91 12.52 -8.27
C ILE A 180 -10.80 11.93 -7.15
N PRO A 181 -10.41 10.81 -6.51
CA PRO A 181 -11.18 10.22 -5.42
C PRO A 181 -11.45 11.25 -4.31
N PRO A 182 -12.71 11.53 -3.94
CA PRO A 182 -12.99 12.60 -3.02
C PRO A 182 -12.43 12.28 -1.63
N LEU A 183 -12.03 13.29 -0.88
CA LEU A 183 -11.79 13.12 0.55
C LEU A 183 -13.14 13.08 1.27
N ASP A 184 -13.30 12.23 2.27
CA ASP A 184 -14.56 12.19 3.03
C ASP A 184 -14.57 13.42 3.95
N PRO A 185 -15.48 14.40 3.73
CA PRO A 185 -15.52 15.63 4.51
C PRO A 185 -15.94 15.39 5.97
N ASN A 186 -16.55 14.24 6.28
CA ASN A 186 -16.95 13.87 7.64
C ASN A 186 -15.82 13.15 8.41
N ILE A 187 -14.69 12.84 7.75
CA ILE A 187 -13.48 12.41 8.43
C ILE A 187 -12.84 13.64 9.08
N SER A 188 -13.31 13.97 10.28
CA SER A 188 -12.64 14.90 11.18
C SER A 188 -11.52 14.15 11.90
N GLY A 189 -10.28 14.34 11.43
CA GLY A 189 -9.08 13.74 12.00
C GLY A 189 -8.50 12.58 11.17
N PRO A 190 -7.32 12.04 11.55
CA PRO A 190 -6.69 10.91 10.87
C PRO A 190 -7.48 9.63 11.14
N SER A 191 -8.67 9.51 10.54
CA SER A 191 -9.53 8.37 10.81
C SER A 191 -9.01 7.11 10.11
N ILE A 192 -9.20 6.01 10.83
CA ILE A 192 -8.97 4.62 10.43
C ILE A 192 -9.63 4.28 9.07
N ALA A 193 -10.54 5.11 8.53
CA ALA A 193 -11.23 4.86 7.28
C ALA A 193 -10.31 4.83 6.03
N GLN A 194 -9.17 5.52 6.01
CA GLN A 194 -8.23 5.41 4.89
C GLN A 194 -7.37 4.14 4.95
N LEU A 195 -7.15 3.58 6.15
CA LEU A 195 -6.45 2.29 6.36
C LEU A 195 -7.21 1.09 5.75
N LYS A 196 -8.43 1.32 5.28
CA LYS A 196 -9.34 0.30 4.79
C LYS A 196 -9.45 0.26 3.26
N THR A 197 -8.62 1.04 2.59
CA THR A 197 -8.57 1.12 1.14
C THR A 197 -7.79 -0.05 0.57
N THR A 198 -8.33 -0.67 -0.46
CA THR A 198 -7.67 -1.70 -1.24
C THR A 198 -7.05 -1.06 -2.48
N PHE A 199 -5.78 -1.38 -2.72
CA PHE A 199 -5.06 -0.99 -3.92
C PHE A 199 -4.59 -2.23 -4.67
N PHE A 200 -4.62 -2.17 -5.99
CA PHE A 200 -4.01 -3.17 -6.88
C PHE A 200 -3.69 -2.51 -8.22
N SER A 201 -2.91 -3.17 -9.06
CA SER A 201 -2.47 -2.59 -10.33
C SER A 201 -2.57 -3.56 -11.49
N ALA A 202 -2.62 -2.99 -12.69
CA ALA A 202 -2.46 -3.69 -13.95
C ALA A 202 -1.38 -3.00 -14.79
N ILE A 203 -0.75 -3.79 -15.65
CA ILE A 203 0.21 -3.33 -16.64
C ILE A 203 -0.20 -3.93 -17.98
N ASP A 204 -0.18 -3.13 -19.03
CA ASP A 204 -0.37 -3.71 -20.36
C ASP A 204 0.81 -4.60 -20.76
N LYS A 205 0.61 -5.47 -21.75
CA LYS A 205 1.65 -6.39 -22.23
C LYS A 205 2.95 -5.70 -22.68
N LYS A 206 2.83 -4.47 -23.16
CA LYS A 206 3.94 -3.71 -23.75
C LYS A 206 4.64 -2.81 -22.72
N GLY A 207 4.14 -2.76 -21.48
CA GLY A 207 4.57 -1.82 -20.46
C GLY A 207 4.32 -0.35 -20.82
N GLN A 208 3.36 -0.06 -21.71
CA GLN A 208 3.07 1.31 -22.16
C GLN A 208 2.08 2.02 -21.25
N THR A 209 1.11 1.27 -20.71
CA THR A 209 0.18 1.74 -19.69
C THR A 209 0.35 0.99 -18.39
N PHE A 210 0.05 1.70 -17.31
CA PHE A 210 0.01 1.15 -15.96
C PHE A 210 -1.16 1.81 -15.23
N GLU A 211 -2.00 1.00 -14.61
CA GLU A 211 -3.22 1.46 -13.97
C GLU A 211 -3.21 1.04 -12.51
N ILE A 212 -3.54 1.99 -11.64
CA ILE A 212 -3.67 1.76 -10.20
C ILE A 212 -5.15 1.83 -9.85
N PHE A 213 -5.70 0.70 -9.42
CA PHE A 213 -7.08 0.56 -9.00
C PHE A 213 -7.18 0.77 -7.50
N VAL A 214 -8.20 1.52 -7.11
CA VAL A 214 -8.48 1.88 -5.72
C VAL A 214 -9.93 1.58 -5.42
N TYR A 215 -10.17 0.82 -4.35
CA TYR A 215 -11.50 0.47 -3.90
C TYR A 215 -11.62 0.53 -2.37
N GLY A 216 -12.83 0.83 -1.89
CA GLY A 216 -13.21 0.65 -0.50
C GLY A 216 -12.85 1.84 0.37
N ARG A 217 -13.88 2.54 0.91
CA ARG A 217 -13.78 3.50 2.03
C ARG A 217 -15.12 3.54 2.79
N TRP A 218 -15.16 4.27 3.90
CA TRP A 218 -16.24 4.19 4.89
C TRP A 218 -17.61 4.73 4.44
N THR A 219 -17.71 5.54 3.38
CA THR A 219 -19.01 6.10 2.94
C THR A 219 -19.51 5.46 1.64
N PRO A 220 -20.83 5.42 1.39
CA PRO A 220 -21.41 4.83 0.19
C PRO A 220 -20.90 5.42 -1.13
N GLU A 221 -20.45 6.68 -1.10
CA GLU A 221 -19.85 7.37 -2.25
C GLU A 221 -18.53 6.72 -2.71
N PHE A 222 -17.93 5.87 -1.87
CA PHE A 222 -16.71 5.11 -2.15
C PHE A 222 -16.93 3.63 -2.41
N ASP A 223 -18.18 3.21 -2.63
CA ASP A 223 -18.47 1.89 -3.19
C ASP A 223 -18.31 1.90 -4.72
N THR A 224 -17.22 2.52 -5.17
CA THR A 224 -16.87 2.70 -6.58
C THR A 224 -15.37 2.50 -6.69
N ILE A 225 -14.95 1.86 -7.78
CA ILE A 225 -13.53 1.74 -8.09
C ILE A 225 -13.08 3.02 -8.78
N TYR A 226 -11.94 3.54 -8.36
CA TYR A 226 -11.23 4.62 -9.04
C TYR A 226 -9.96 4.05 -9.68
N VAL A 227 -9.62 4.54 -10.87
CA VAL A 227 -8.45 4.09 -11.62
C VAL A 227 -7.56 5.28 -11.93
N LEU A 228 -6.34 5.30 -11.42
CA LEU A 228 -5.30 6.24 -11.86
C LEU A 228 -4.56 5.64 -13.05
N SER A 229 -4.58 6.36 -14.17
CA SER A 229 -3.97 5.93 -15.42
C SER A 229 -2.61 6.59 -15.62
N LEU A 230 -1.60 5.80 -15.99
CA LEU A 230 -0.26 6.30 -16.33
C LEU A 230 0.06 5.99 -17.79
N PRO A 231 0.82 6.89 -18.47
CA PRO A 231 1.54 8.05 -17.92
C PRO A 231 0.73 9.36 -17.84
N SER A 232 -0.58 9.35 -18.09
CA SER A 232 -1.40 10.58 -18.12
C SER A 232 -1.65 11.21 -16.74
N PHE A 233 -1.51 10.44 -15.66
CA PHE A 233 -1.86 10.83 -14.29
C PHE A 233 -3.31 11.32 -14.16
N THR A 234 -4.22 10.66 -14.88
CA THR A 234 -5.65 10.97 -14.87
C THR A 234 -6.41 9.92 -14.07
N TRP A 235 -7.22 10.38 -13.12
CA TRP A 235 -8.16 9.55 -12.39
C TRP A 235 -9.46 9.36 -13.16
N HIS A 236 -9.99 8.14 -13.09
CA HIS A 236 -11.26 7.76 -13.67
C HIS A 236 -12.14 7.11 -12.64
N ARG A 237 -13.38 7.61 -12.52
CA ARG A 237 -14.41 6.93 -11.77
C ARG A 237 -15.04 5.83 -12.64
N THR A 238 -14.99 4.60 -12.16
CA THR A 238 -15.67 3.48 -12.84
C THR A 238 -17.19 3.54 -12.61
N ASP A 239 -17.94 2.81 -13.42
CA ASP A 239 -19.36 2.53 -13.22
C ASP A 239 -19.62 1.31 -12.31
N PHE A 240 -18.56 0.78 -11.68
CA PHE A 240 -18.62 -0.33 -10.75
C PHE A 240 -19.55 -0.02 -9.57
N LYS A 241 -20.43 -0.99 -9.26
CA LYS A 241 -21.27 -1.02 -8.07
C LYS A 241 -21.34 -2.46 -7.57
N THR A 242 -21.25 -2.66 -6.25
CA THR A 242 -21.45 -3.97 -5.62
C THR A 242 -22.67 -3.92 -4.69
N SER A 243 -23.32 -5.07 -4.49
CA SER A 243 -24.42 -5.24 -3.53
C SER A 243 -23.92 -5.19 -2.08
N SER A 244 -22.68 -5.62 -1.85
CA SER A 244 -22.00 -5.63 -0.56
C SER A 244 -20.74 -4.77 -0.62
N ARG A 245 -20.71 -3.73 0.23
CA ARG A 245 -19.55 -2.85 0.38
C ARG A 245 -18.51 -3.55 1.24
N ARG A 246 -17.31 -3.70 0.72
CA ARG A 246 -16.23 -4.41 1.41
C ARG A 246 -15.05 -3.50 1.74
N LEU A 247 -14.53 -3.63 2.95
CA LEU A 247 -13.36 -2.90 3.44
C LEU A 247 -12.20 -3.88 3.71
N GLU A 248 -10.96 -3.40 3.63
CA GLU A 248 -9.76 -4.18 4.02
C GLU A 248 -9.59 -5.51 3.23
N MET A 249 -10.13 -5.60 2.02
CA MET A 249 -9.84 -6.74 1.16
C MET A 249 -8.43 -6.62 0.57
N GLN A 250 -7.83 -7.74 0.22
CA GLN A 250 -6.57 -7.76 -0.51
C GLN A 250 -6.86 -8.17 -1.95
N CYS A 251 -6.51 -7.31 -2.90
CA CYS A 251 -6.60 -7.64 -4.32
C CYS A 251 -5.20 -7.72 -4.93
N SER A 252 -5.02 -8.62 -5.87
CA SER A 252 -3.77 -8.73 -6.63
C SER A 252 -4.09 -8.99 -8.09
N GLY A 253 -3.61 -8.11 -8.97
CA GLY A 253 -3.50 -8.41 -10.39
C GLY A 253 -2.46 -9.51 -10.58
N ILE A 254 -2.73 -10.46 -11.47
CA ILE A 254 -1.76 -11.47 -11.88
C ILE A 254 -1.10 -10.96 -13.15
N ASP A 255 0.24 -11.05 -13.25
CA ASP A 255 1.01 -10.47 -14.34
C ASP A 255 0.37 -10.70 -15.70
N PHE A 256 0.08 -9.58 -16.35
CA PHE A 256 -0.58 -9.48 -17.64
C PHE A 256 -1.97 -10.09 -17.75
N ASN A 257 -2.54 -10.80 -16.78
CA ASN A 257 -3.92 -11.29 -16.88
C ASN A 257 -4.90 -10.12 -16.68
N SER A 258 -6.03 -10.11 -17.40
CA SER A 258 -7.05 -9.05 -17.26
C SER A 258 -7.81 -9.08 -15.92
N GLN A 259 -7.55 -10.06 -15.07
CA GLN A 259 -8.26 -10.29 -13.82
C GLN A 259 -7.38 -10.08 -12.59
N ALA A 260 -7.95 -9.44 -11.57
CA ALA A 260 -7.44 -9.40 -10.21
C ALA A 260 -8.22 -10.39 -9.34
N ILE A 261 -7.52 -11.08 -8.44
CA ILE A 261 -8.12 -11.91 -7.40
C ILE A 261 -8.19 -11.07 -6.12
N CYS A 262 -9.38 -11.01 -5.53
CA CYS A 262 -9.65 -10.29 -4.29
C CYS A 262 -10.04 -11.27 -3.19
N VAL A 263 -9.44 -11.14 -2.01
CA VAL A 263 -9.59 -12.07 -0.89
C VAL A 263 -9.88 -11.32 0.40
N GLY A 264 -10.75 -11.90 1.22
CA GLY A 264 -11.02 -11.47 2.59
C GLY A 264 -11.90 -10.23 2.66
N GLY A 265 -11.52 -9.30 3.52
CA GLY A 265 -12.25 -8.06 3.79
C GLY A 265 -13.51 -8.24 4.65
N ILE A 266 -14.05 -7.12 5.11
CA ILE A 266 -15.22 -7.05 5.98
C ILE A 266 -16.36 -6.40 5.20
N ASP A 267 -17.50 -7.09 5.12
CA ASP A 267 -18.75 -6.51 4.63
C ASP A 267 -19.26 -5.47 5.63
N VAL A 268 -19.45 -4.23 5.17
CA VAL A 268 -19.87 -3.11 6.01
C VAL A 268 -21.22 -2.60 5.53
N PRO A 269 -22.32 -2.85 6.28
CA PRO A 269 -23.64 -2.37 5.91
C PRO A 269 -23.61 -0.87 5.64
N ALA A 270 -24.23 -0.44 4.53
CA ALA A 270 -24.19 0.94 4.03
C ALA A 270 -24.65 1.99 5.06
N ALA A 271 -25.41 1.58 6.08
CA ALA A 271 -26.18 2.48 6.94
C ALA A 271 -25.57 2.80 8.32
N SER A 272 -24.36 2.33 8.66
CA SER A 272 -24.05 2.32 10.10
C SER A 272 -22.58 2.33 10.50
N GLY A 273 -22.26 3.21 11.46
CA GLY A 273 -20.96 3.40 12.11
C GLY A 273 -20.32 2.11 12.67
N MET A 274 -19.09 2.19 13.18
CA MET A 274 -18.31 1.06 13.74
C MET A 274 -19.12 0.10 14.64
N ASN A 275 -20.10 0.63 15.36
CA ASN A 275 -21.03 -0.10 16.24
C ASN A 275 -21.99 -1.08 15.55
N ALA A 276 -22.10 -1.04 14.23
CA ALA A 276 -23.00 -1.88 13.46
C ALA A 276 -22.31 -2.93 12.61
N LEU A 277 -20.99 -2.84 12.45
CA LEU A 277 -20.15 -3.95 11.96
C LEU A 277 -20.47 -5.25 12.72
N TYR A 278 -20.81 -5.15 14.01
CA TYR A 278 -21.07 -6.31 14.86
C TYR A 278 -22.55 -6.66 15.04
N ARG A 279 -23.48 -5.82 14.58
CA ARG A 279 -24.92 -5.99 14.86
C ARG A 279 -25.74 -6.46 13.66
N ASN A 280 -25.30 -6.12 12.44
CA ASN A 280 -26.00 -6.45 11.21
C ASN A 280 -25.07 -7.19 10.25
N LEU A 281 -24.50 -8.31 10.70
CA LEU A 281 -23.68 -9.16 9.83
C LEU A 281 -24.60 -9.89 8.84
N SER A 282 -24.60 -9.44 7.58
CA SER A 282 -25.13 -10.19 6.45
C SER A 282 -24.29 -11.46 6.24
N LYS A 283 -24.89 -12.48 5.63
CA LYS A 283 -24.11 -13.59 5.08
C LYS A 283 -23.17 -13.03 4.01
N ASP A 284 -21.87 -13.33 4.11
CA ASP A 284 -20.90 -12.95 3.10
C ASP A 284 -21.33 -13.51 1.72
N GLU A 285 -21.44 -12.63 0.73
CA GLU A 285 -21.82 -12.97 -0.65
C GLU A 285 -20.67 -13.66 -1.42
N TRP A 286 -19.42 -13.54 -0.96
CA TRP A 286 -18.24 -14.12 -1.61
C TRP A 286 -17.99 -15.54 -1.09
N PRO A 287 -18.15 -16.59 -1.93
CA PRO A 287 -17.83 -17.95 -1.53
C PRO A 287 -16.35 -18.04 -1.12
N ASN A 288 -16.08 -18.55 0.08
CA ASN A 288 -14.73 -18.64 0.67
C ASN A 288 -14.02 -17.27 0.81
N CYS A 289 -14.76 -16.16 0.85
CA CYS A 289 -14.22 -14.80 0.88
C CYS A 289 -13.33 -14.46 -0.32
N ILE A 290 -13.57 -15.08 -1.48
CA ILE A 290 -12.81 -14.83 -2.71
C ILE A 290 -13.75 -14.30 -3.78
N SER A 291 -13.28 -13.30 -4.52
CA SER A 291 -13.93 -12.85 -5.74
C SER A 291 -12.91 -12.40 -6.78
N VAL A 292 -13.35 -12.31 -8.03
CA VAL A 292 -12.50 -11.92 -9.15
C VAL A 292 -13.01 -10.62 -9.74
N PHE A 293 -12.11 -9.70 -10.07
CA PHE A 293 -12.43 -8.44 -10.73
C PHE A 293 -11.76 -8.39 -12.10
N ASP A 294 -12.54 -8.22 -13.16
CA ASP A 294 -12.02 -7.99 -14.50
C ASP A 294 -11.66 -6.51 -14.67
N MET A 295 -10.36 -6.24 -14.75
CA MET A 295 -9.77 -4.90 -14.79
C MET A 295 -9.99 -4.21 -16.14
N SER A 296 -10.23 -4.96 -17.21
CA SER A 296 -10.47 -4.41 -18.55
C SER A 296 -11.92 -3.96 -18.74
N THR A 297 -12.87 -4.66 -18.13
CA THR A 297 -14.31 -4.38 -18.24
C THR A 297 -14.90 -3.71 -17.00
N TRP A 298 -14.14 -3.63 -15.92
CA TRP A 298 -14.52 -3.12 -14.61
C TRP A 298 -15.71 -3.85 -13.97
N ARG A 299 -15.70 -5.18 -14.02
CA ARG A 299 -16.80 -6.03 -13.52
C ARG A 299 -16.31 -7.12 -12.58
N MET A 300 -17.08 -7.41 -11.54
CA MET A 300 -16.88 -8.65 -10.77
C MET A 300 -17.17 -9.86 -11.64
N LYS A 301 -16.46 -10.95 -11.35
CA LYS A 301 -16.63 -12.28 -11.93
C LYS A 301 -16.67 -13.30 -10.81
N ASP A 302 -17.47 -14.35 -11.02
CA ASP A 302 -17.64 -15.43 -10.06
C ASP A 302 -16.48 -16.43 -10.08
N ARG A 303 -15.63 -16.37 -11.12
CA ARG A 303 -14.55 -17.34 -11.34
C ARG A 303 -13.32 -16.70 -11.96
N TYR A 304 -12.16 -17.17 -11.50
CA TYR A 304 -10.87 -16.87 -12.10
C TYR A 304 -10.64 -17.73 -13.34
N ASP A 305 -10.17 -17.09 -14.41
CA ASP A 305 -9.82 -17.69 -15.68
C ASP A 305 -8.32 -17.46 -15.93
N ALA A 306 -7.55 -18.54 -15.76
CA ALA A 306 -6.10 -18.50 -15.97
C ALA A 306 -5.74 -18.20 -17.43
N ASP A 307 -6.64 -18.51 -18.37
CA ASP A 307 -6.48 -18.29 -19.80
C ASP A 307 -7.15 -16.97 -20.27
N ALA A 308 -7.57 -16.13 -19.32
CA ALA A 308 -8.14 -14.82 -19.64
C ALA A 308 -7.16 -14.00 -20.50
N PRO A 309 -7.68 -13.14 -21.39
CA PRO A 309 -6.84 -12.30 -22.22
C PRO A 309 -5.85 -11.47 -21.41
N THR A 310 -4.78 -11.07 -22.08
CA THR A 310 -3.87 -10.10 -21.47
C THR A 310 -4.62 -8.81 -21.16
N TYR A 311 -4.35 -8.20 -20.01
CA TYR A 311 -4.90 -6.92 -19.62
C TYR A 311 -4.72 -5.89 -20.75
N ALA A 312 -5.83 -5.27 -21.09
CA ALA A 312 -5.90 -4.09 -21.91
C ALA A 312 -6.73 -3.05 -21.16
N ALA A 313 -6.29 -1.79 -21.22
CA ALA A 313 -7.01 -0.68 -20.62
C ALA A 313 -8.47 -0.65 -21.12
N ASN A 314 -9.38 -0.27 -20.22
CA ASN A 314 -10.79 -0.06 -20.57
C ASN A 314 -10.91 0.99 -21.69
N GLU A 315 -11.95 0.91 -22.52
CA GLU A 315 -12.18 1.85 -23.63
C GLU A 315 -12.15 3.31 -23.18
N LYS A 316 -12.69 3.61 -21.99
CA LYS A 316 -12.65 4.96 -21.41
C LYS A 316 -11.22 5.46 -21.16
N LEU A 317 -10.31 4.57 -20.78
CA LEU A 317 -8.89 4.91 -20.54
C LEU A 317 -8.14 5.04 -21.86
N LYS A 318 -8.42 4.17 -22.84
CA LYS A 318 -7.80 4.22 -24.17
C LYS A 318 -8.01 5.58 -24.84
N LEU A 319 -9.21 6.15 -24.73
CA LEU A 319 -9.52 7.47 -25.27
C LEU A 319 -8.63 8.56 -24.68
N VAL A 320 -8.22 8.46 -23.41
CA VAL A 320 -7.30 9.41 -22.79
C VAL A 320 -5.92 9.31 -23.43
N TYR A 321 -5.41 8.10 -23.60
CA TYR A 321 -4.10 7.85 -24.21
C TYR A 321 -4.04 8.25 -25.68
N GLU A 322 -5.16 8.22 -26.40
CA GLU A 322 -5.23 8.66 -27.80
C GLU A 322 -5.37 10.19 -27.95
N SER A 323 -5.80 10.88 -26.89
CA SER A 323 -6.08 12.33 -26.90
C SER A 323 -4.95 13.21 -26.37
N GLY A 324 -3.95 12.63 -25.71
CA GLY A 324 -2.76 13.30 -25.16
C GLY A 324 -1.52 13.13 -26.04
#